data_AF-A0A0C7E7T5-F1
#
_entry.id   AF-A0A0C7E7T5-F1
#
_cell.length_a   1.000
_cell.length_b   1.000
_cell.length_c   1.000
_cell.angle_alpha   90.00
_cell.angle_beta   90.00
_cell.angle_gamma   90.00
#
_symmetry.space_group_name_H-M   'P 1'
#
loop_
_entity.id
_entity.type
_entity.pdbx_description
1 polymer ?
#
loop_
_entity_poly.entity_id
_entity_poly.type
_entity_poly.pdbx_seq_one_letter_code
_entity_poly.pdbx_strand_id
1 'polypeptide(L)' 'MDKHTLTHELAIKYTFENFDFKNDSPENLLNLYQETHDKIYSVLKDQEKKFIEESMEKASYYGVLSF' A
#
# COMPACT_ATOMS: atom_id res chain seq x y z
N MET A 1 7.40 0.28 -11.89
CA MET A 1 7.87 -0.10 -10.54
C MET A 1 6.86 -1.07 -9.96
N ASP A 2 7.29 -2.22 -9.45
CA ASP A 2 6.38 -3.19 -8.85
C ASP A 2 5.92 -2.74 -7.44
N LYS A 3 4.84 -3.35 -6.94
CA LYS A 3 4.24 -3.00 -5.65
C LYS A 3 5.19 -3.17 -4.48
N HIS A 4 6.09 -4.17 -4.51
CA HIS A 4 7.03 -4.40 -3.43
C HIS A 4 8.08 -3.28 -3.39
N THR A 5 8.63 -2.90 -4.54
CA THR A 5 9.58 -1.77 -4.63
C THR A 5 8.94 -0.46 -4.16
N LEU A 6 7.72 -0.15 -4.62
CA LEU A 6 7.02 1.06 -4.19
C LEU A 6 6.71 1.06 -2.68
N THR A 7 6.28 -0.08 -2.14
CA THR A 7 6.00 -0.21 -0.70
C THR A 7 7.27 0.02 0.10
N HIS A 8 8.38 -0.59 -0.31
CA HIS A 8 9.67 -0.47 0.35
C HIS A 8 10.18 0.98 0.38
N GLU A 9 10.18 1.66 -0.77
CA GLU A 9 10.64 3.05 -0.87
C GLU A 9 9.81 4.00 0.00
N LEU A 10 8.49 3.86 -0.02
CA LEU A 10 7.59 4.67 0.81
C LEU A 10 7.77 4.35 2.29
N ALA A 11 7.90 3.07 2.64
CA ALA A 11 8.10 2.65 4.03
C ALA A 11 9.38 3.22 4.62
N ILE A 12 10.50 3.18 3.89
CA ILE A 12 11.74 3.83 4.31
C ILE A 12 11.48 5.33 4.52
N LYS A 13 10.95 6.03 3.50
CA LYS A 13 10.75 7.47 3.57
C LYS A 13 9.94 7.88 4.81
N TYR A 14 8.76 7.29 4.99
CA TYR A 14 7.88 7.65 6.10
C TYR A 14 8.46 7.25 7.46
N THR A 15 9.16 6.13 7.56
CA THR A 15 9.81 5.73 8.81
C THR A 15 10.85 6.77 9.21
N PHE A 16 11.76 7.13 8.30
CA PHE A 16 12.84 8.08 8.60
C PHE A 16 12.35 9.51 8.81
N GLU A 17 11.27 9.93 8.14
CA GLU A 17 10.68 11.26 8.33
C GLU A 17 9.97 11.41 9.69
N ASN A 18 9.51 10.31 10.29
CA ASN A 18 8.67 10.35 11.51
C ASN A 18 9.33 9.73 12.75
N PHE A 19 10.47 9.05 12.60
CA PHE A 19 11.17 8.41 13.71
C PHE A 19 11.99 9.41 14.54
N ASP A 20 11.87 9.35 15.87
CA ASP A 20 12.67 10.17 16.77
C ASP A 20 14.02 9.50 17.10
N PHE A 21 15.01 9.76 16.26
CA PHE A 21 16.37 9.23 16.44
C PHE A 21 17.07 9.63 17.75
N LYS A 22 16.55 10.61 18.50
CA LYS A 22 17.18 11.04 19.76
C LYS A 22 16.67 10.26 20.96
N ASN A 23 15.40 9.87 20.93
CA ASN A 23 14.70 9.34 22.09
C ASN A 23 14.25 7.88 21.92
N ASP A 24 14.17 7.39 20.68
CA ASP A 24 13.75 6.02 20.38
C ASP A 24 14.92 5.06 20.10
N SER A 25 14.68 3.78 20.35
CA SER A 25 15.68 2.73 20.15
C SER A 25 15.69 2.19 18.71
N PRO A 26 16.78 1.56 18.25
CA PRO A 26 16.82 0.88 16.96
C PRO A 26 15.69 -0.17 16.78
N GLU A 27 15.26 -0.83 17.86
CA GLU A 27 14.13 -1.75 17.82
C GLU A 27 12.81 -1.03 17.50
N ASN A 28 12.60 0.17 18.05
CA ASN A 28 11.44 1.01 17.71
C ASN A 28 11.47 1.41 16.23
N LEU A 29 12.66 1.70 15.67
CA LEU A 29 12.82 2.01 14.25
C LEU A 29 12.40 0.83 13.36
N LEU A 30 12.84 -0.38 13.71
CA LEU A 30 12.50 -1.59 12.97
C LEU A 30 11.00 -1.90 13.05
N ASN A 31 10.39 -1.73 14.22
CA ASN A 31 8.95 -1.91 14.40
C ASN A 31 8.16 -0.88 13.59
N LEU A 32 8.53 0.40 13.68
CA LEU A 32 7.87 1.46 12.91
C LEU A 32 7.98 1.22 11.40
N TYR A 33 9.14 0.75 10.93
CA TYR A 33 9.32 0.37 9.54
C TYR A 33 8.39 -0.77 9.12
N GLN A 34 8.32 -1.84 9.91
CA GLN A 34 7.45 -2.99 9.61
C GLN A 34 5.97 -2.59 9.60
N GLU A 35 5.51 -1.84 10.61
CA GLU A 35 4.14 -1.35 10.68
C GLU A 35 3.80 -0.43 9.48
N THR A 36 4.71 0.48 9.14
CA THR A 36 4.54 1.39 8.01
C THR A 36 4.49 0.62 6.69
N HIS A 37 5.40 -0.33 6.50
CA HIS A 37 5.45 -1.19 5.33
C HIS A 37 4.15 -1.97 5.14
N ASP A 38 3.69 -2.67 6.18
CA ASP A 38 2.50 -3.51 6.10
C ASP A 38 1.24 -2.69 5.83
N LYS A 39 1.15 -1.50 6.44
CA LYS A 39 0.03 -0.57 6.19
C LYS A 39 0.00 -0.11 4.73
N ILE A 40 1.14 0.30 4.18
CA ILE A 40 1.24 0.74 2.77
C ILE A 40 0.88 -0.41 1.84
N TYR A 41 1.43 -1.60 2.09
CA TYR A 41 1.17 -2.77 1.28
C TYR A 41 -0.32 -3.13 1.25
N SER A 42 -0.98 -3.08 2.42
CA SER A 42 -2.42 -3.34 2.54
C SER A 42 -3.23 -2.33 1.74
N VAL A 43 -2.91 -1.04 1.85
CA VAL A 43 -3.61 0.01 1.09
C VAL A 43 -3.49 -0.21 -0.41
N LEU A 44 -2.28 -0.50 -0.91
CA LEU A 44 -2.06 -0.76 -2.33
C LEU A 44 -2.80 -2.01 -2.82
N LYS A 45 -2.83 -3.07 -2.00
CA LYS A 45 -3.58 -4.29 -2.29
C LYS A 45 -5.09 -4.04 -2.34
N ASP A 46 -5.63 -3.24 -1.43
CA ASP A 46 -7.05 -2.91 -1.41
C ASP A 46 -7.45 -2.02 -2.59
N GLN A 47 -6.59 -1.09 -3.00
CA GLN A 47 -6.79 -0.28 -4.21
C GLN A 47 -6.81 -1.14 -5.47
N GLU A 48 -5.87 -2.09 -5.59
CA GLU A 48 -5.83 -3.04 -6.70
C GLU A 48 -7.12 -3.88 -6.76
N LYS A 49 -7.57 -4.40 -5.63
CA LYS A 49 -8.82 -5.16 -5.53
C LYS A 49 -10.03 -4.34 -6.00
N LYS A 50 -10.17 -3.10 -5.50
CA LYS A 50 -11.27 -2.20 -5.90
C LYS A 50 -11.24 -1.90 -7.39
N PHE A 51 -10.06 -1.65 -7.95
CA PHE A 51 -9.92 -1.41 -9.38
C PHE A 51 -10.37 -2.60 -10.23
N ILE A 52 -10.05 -3.83 -9.80
CA ILE A 52 -10.50 -5.07 -10.47
C ILE A 52 -12.02 -5.21 -10.37
N GLU A 53 -12.59 -5.01 -9.18
CA GLU A 53 -14.04 -5.09 -8.95
C GLU A 53 -14.81 -4.09 -9.83
N GLU A 54 -14.38 -2.82 -9.86
CA GLU A 54 -14.98 -1.78 -10.71
C GLU A 54 -14.83 -2.09 -12.21
N SER A 55 -13.71 -2.70 -12.61
CA SER A 55 -13.47 -3.08 -14.00
C SER A 55 -14.38 -4.23 -14.43
N MET A 56 -14.59 -5.22 -13.56
CA MET A 56 -15.51 -6.33 -13.80
C MET A 56 -16.96 -5.88 -13.85
N GLU A 57 -17.37 -4.97 -12.97
CA GLU A 57 -18.71 -4.39 -12.96
C GLU A 57 -18.99 -3.66 -14.27
N LYS A 58 -18.07 -2.79 -14.72
CA LYS A 58 -18.20 -2.11 -16.03
C LYS A 58 -18.30 -3.10 -17.19
N ALA A 59 -17.45 -4.12 -17.23
CA ALA A 59 -17.49 -5.12 -18.29
C ALA A 59 -18.85 -5.87 -18.33
N SER A 60 -19.39 -6.20 -17.15
CA SER A 60 -20.70 -6.86 -17.05
C SER A 60 -21.85 -5.95 -17.54
N TYR A 61 -21.82 -4.67 -17.20
CA TYR A 61 -22.83 -3.69 -17.61
C TYR A 61 -22.88 -3.50 -19.13
N TYR A 62 -21.72 -3.35 -19.79
CA TYR A 62 -21.67 -3.23 -21.25
C TYR A 62 -22.08 -4.52 -21.97
N GLY A 63 -21.81 -5.70 -21.39
CA GLY A 63 -22.29 -6.97 -21.92
C GLY A 63 -23.81 -7.12 -21.90
N VAL A 64 -24.50 -6.57 -20.89
CA VAL A 64 -25.97 -6.60 -20.76
C VAL A 64 -26.66 -5.63 -21.73
N LEU A 65 -26.06 -4.46 -22.01
CA LEU A 65 -26.62 -3.47 -22.93
C LEU A 65 -26.45 -3.80 -24.42
N SER A 66 -25.70 -4.87 -24.73
CA SER A 66 -25.41 -5.28 -26.11
C SER A 66 -26.42 -6.27 -26.70
N PHE A 67 -27.54 -6.54 -26.00
CA PHE A 67 -28.65 -7.40 -26.45
C PHE A 67 -29.94 -6.60 -26.68
#